data_AF-A7SH59-F1
#
_entry.id   AF-A7SH59-F1
#
_cell.length_a   1.000
_cell.length_b   1.000
_cell.length_c   1.000
_cell.angle_alpha   90.00
_cell.angle_beta   90.00
_cell.angle_gamma   90.00
#
_symmetry.space_group_name_H-M   'P 1'
#
loop_
_entity.id
_entity.type
_entity.pdbx_description
1 polymer ?
#
loop_
_entity_poly.entity_id
_entity_poly.type
_entity_poly.pdbx_seq_one_letter_code
_entity_poly.pdbx_strand_id
1 'polypeptide(L)'
;MSIRRQLKNVVNNYSNSEVKVREATSNDPWGPSSSLMSEIADATYNVVAFSEIMAMIWRRLNDHGKNWRHVYKSLVLLDYIIKTGSERVAQQCRENIFVIQTLKDFQFIDKDGKDQGMNVREKAKQLVALLKDEERLKSERQRALKAKERFAQASS
;
A
#
# COMPACT_ATOMS: atom_id res chain seq x y z
N MET A 1 -11.92 8.46 12.56
CA MET A 1 -12.31 7.08 12.19
C MET A 1 -13.77 6.85 12.57
N SER A 2 -14.54 6.05 11.83
CA SER A 2 -15.94 5.72 12.19
C SER A 2 -16.02 4.66 13.30
N ILE A 3 -16.95 4.81 14.24
CA ILE A 3 -17.20 3.90 15.39
C ILE A 3 -17.41 2.44 14.93
N ARG A 4 -18.10 2.23 13.79
CA ARG A 4 -18.30 0.89 13.21
C ARG A 4 -16.98 0.20 12.84
N ARG A 5 -15.94 0.95 12.48
CA ARG A 5 -14.61 0.40 12.13
C ARG A 5 -13.85 -0.04 13.39
N GLN A 6 -13.95 0.73 14.47
CA GLN A 6 -13.35 0.37 15.76
C GLN A 6 -13.95 -0.93 16.30
N LEU A 7 -15.28 -1.06 16.28
CA LEU A 7 -15.98 -2.30 16.68
C LEU A 7 -15.55 -3.52 15.86
N LYS A 8 -15.42 -3.37 14.53
CA LYS A 8 -14.91 -4.46 13.68
C LYS A 8 -13.45 -4.81 13.96
N ASN A 9 -12.64 -3.89 14.47
CA ASN A 9 -11.26 -4.19 14.79
C ASN A 9 -11.15 -5.00 16.09
N VAL A 10 -11.94 -4.63 17.09
CA VAL A 10 -12.02 -5.35 18.38
C VAL A 10 -12.58 -6.76 18.19
N VAL A 11 -13.68 -6.91 17.45
CA VAL A 11 -14.33 -8.22 17.23
C VAL A 11 -13.43 -9.21 16.46
N ASN A 12 -12.57 -8.72 15.56
CA ASN A 12 -11.68 -9.58 14.78
C ASN A 12 -10.26 -9.72 15.39
N ASN A 13 -10.01 -9.12 16.56
CA ASN A 13 -8.72 -9.15 17.26
C ASN A 13 -7.51 -8.77 16.36
N TYR A 14 -7.68 -7.76 15.51
CA TYR A 14 -6.60 -7.33 14.61
C TYR A 14 -5.44 -6.72 15.38
N SER A 15 -4.22 -7.03 14.93
CA SER A 15 -3.01 -6.41 15.47
C SER A 15 -2.97 -4.90 15.16
N ASN A 16 -2.15 -4.15 15.89
CA ASN A 16 -1.96 -2.72 15.62
C ASN A 16 -1.50 -2.47 14.15
N SER A 17 -0.62 -3.34 13.64
CA SER A 17 -0.12 -3.28 12.26
C SER A 17 -1.26 -3.47 11.25
N GLU A 18 -2.13 -4.46 11.47
CA GLU A 18 -3.29 -4.69 10.61
C GLU A 18 -4.29 -3.53 10.65
N VAL A 19 -4.52 -2.94 11.83
CA VAL A 19 -5.40 -1.78 11.98
C VAL A 19 -4.88 -0.60 11.15
N LYS A 20 -3.57 -0.31 11.21
CA LYS A 20 -2.94 0.76 10.44
C LYS A 20 -3.05 0.53 8.93
N VAL A 21 -2.80 -0.70 8.46
CA VAL A 21 -2.96 -1.03 7.03
C VAL A 21 -4.41 -0.89 6.59
N ARG A 22 -5.38 -1.39 7.39
CA ARG A 22 -6.82 -1.25 7.07
C ARG A 22 -7.26 0.20 7.00
N GLU A 23 -6.68 1.07 7.81
CA GLU A 23 -6.90 2.50 7.74
C GLU A 23 -6.29 3.12 6.49
N ALA A 24 -5.02 2.82 6.20
CA ALA A 24 -4.32 3.30 5.03
C ALA A 24 -5.00 2.87 3.72
N THR A 25 -5.64 1.70 3.70
CA THR A 25 -6.34 1.13 2.55
C THR A 25 -7.87 1.15 2.70
N SER A 26 -8.43 2.11 3.44
CA SER A 26 -9.89 2.24 3.60
C SER A 26 -10.59 2.64 2.30
N ASN A 27 -11.91 2.43 2.20
CA ASN A 27 -12.71 2.90 1.05
C ASN A 27 -13.06 4.40 1.10
N ASP A 28 -12.41 5.17 1.97
CA ASP A 28 -12.62 6.60 2.05
C ASP A 28 -12.06 7.30 0.79
N PRO A 29 -12.65 8.43 0.35
CA PRO A 29 -12.27 9.07 -0.92
C PRO A 29 -10.89 9.75 -0.90
N TRP A 30 -10.22 9.82 0.24
CA TRP A 30 -8.86 10.37 0.39
C TRP A 30 -7.80 9.26 0.48
N GLY A 31 -6.58 9.60 0.07
CA GLY A 31 -5.41 8.73 0.17
C GLY A 31 -4.90 8.57 1.61
N PRO A 32 -4.02 7.58 1.88
CA PRO A 32 -3.35 7.45 3.17
C PRO A 32 -2.43 8.65 3.45
N SER A 33 -2.33 9.07 4.72
CA SER A 33 -1.39 10.13 5.11
C SER A 33 0.05 9.62 5.11
N SER A 34 1.01 10.51 4.83
CA SER A 34 2.44 10.17 4.84
C SER A 34 2.90 9.64 6.19
N SER A 35 2.41 10.22 7.30
CA SER A 35 2.74 9.76 8.66
C SER A 35 2.28 8.32 8.89
N LEU A 36 1.06 7.97 8.51
CA LEU A 36 0.55 6.61 8.65
C LEU A 36 1.34 5.61 7.79
N MET A 37 1.66 5.98 6.54
CA MET A 37 2.50 5.12 5.69
C MET A 37 3.91 4.97 6.24
N SER A 38 4.48 6.01 6.84
CA SER A 38 5.77 5.98 7.52
C SER A 38 5.77 4.99 8.70
N GLU A 39 4.75 5.04 9.55
CA GLU A 39 4.61 4.10 10.66
C GLU A 39 4.47 2.65 10.19
N ILE A 40 3.74 2.42 9.10
CA ILE A 40 3.63 1.08 8.49
C ILE A 40 4.99 0.65 7.92
N ALA A 41 5.71 1.55 7.23
CA ALA A 41 7.04 1.27 6.69
C ALA A 41 8.03 0.84 7.80
N ASP A 42 8.03 1.54 8.93
CA ASP A 42 8.88 1.20 10.07
C ASP A 42 8.48 -0.14 10.71
N ALA A 43 7.18 -0.44 10.78
CA ALA A 43 6.69 -1.72 11.27
C ALA A 43 7.11 -2.92 10.39
N THR A 44 7.43 -2.71 9.11
CA THR A 44 7.87 -3.80 8.20
C THR A 44 9.21 -4.44 8.60
N TYR A 45 10.00 -3.81 9.48
CA TYR A 45 11.24 -4.40 10.00
C TYR A 45 10.99 -5.46 11.09
N ASN A 46 9.81 -5.48 11.71
CA ASN A 46 9.41 -6.54 12.64
C ASN A 46 8.85 -7.73 11.86
N VAL A 47 9.32 -8.94 12.14
CA VAL A 47 8.98 -10.15 11.35
C VAL A 47 7.49 -10.50 11.42
N VAL A 48 6.86 -10.35 12.59
CA VAL A 48 5.43 -10.65 12.77
C VAL A 48 4.58 -9.60 12.07
N ALA A 49 4.85 -8.32 12.35
CA ALA A 49 4.15 -7.21 11.73
C ALA A 49 4.30 -7.21 10.19
N PHE A 50 5.48 -7.57 9.67
CA PHE A 50 5.71 -7.72 8.24
C PHE A 50 4.72 -8.70 7.60
N SER A 51 4.58 -9.90 8.18
CA SER A 51 3.68 -10.94 7.66
C SER A 51 2.22 -10.46 7.67
N GLU A 52 1.80 -9.80 8.75
CA GLU A 52 0.45 -9.24 8.89
C GLU A 52 0.18 -8.11 7.89
N ILE A 53 1.13 -7.17 7.74
CA ILE A 53 1.03 -6.04 6.82
C ILE A 53 0.89 -6.54 5.39
N MET A 54 1.79 -7.42 4.97
CA MET A 54 1.79 -7.95 3.60
C MET A 54 0.54 -8.78 3.32
N ALA A 55 0.11 -9.64 4.26
CA ALA A 55 -1.12 -10.43 4.12
C ALA A 55 -2.37 -9.54 3.94
N MET A 56 -2.47 -8.44 4.69
CA MET A 56 -3.58 -7.49 4.55
C MET A 56 -3.52 -6.74 3.20
N ILE A 57 -2.33 -6.29 2.77
CA ILE A 57 -2.15 -5.64 1.47
C ILE A 57 -2.59 -6.58 0.33
N TRP A 58 -2.12 -7.83 0.32
CA TRP A 58 -2.49 -8.81 -0.70
C TRP A 58 -3.99 -9.09 -0.73
N ARG A 59 -4.62 -9.22 0.44
CA ARG A 59 -6.08 -9.35 0.54
C ARG A 59 -6.81 -8.18 -0.13
N ARG A 60 -6.34 -6.95 0.10
CA ARG A 60 -6.93 -5.72 -0.46
C ARG A 60 -6.66 -5.53 -1.95
N LEU A 61 -5.53 -6.04 -2.46
CA LEU A 61 -5.24 -6.03 -3.89
C LEU A 61 -6.15 -6.96 -4.68
N ASN A 62 -6.71 -8.00 -4.03
CA ASN A 62 -7.69 -8.92 -4.60
C ASN A 62 -9.16 -8.41 -4.53
N ASP A 63 -9.40 -7.16 -4.11
CA ASP A 63 -10.74 -6.57 -4.17
C ASP A 63 -11.13 -6.20 -5.62
N HIS A 64 -12.44 -6.08 -5.89
CA HIS A 64 -12.97 -5.80 -7.23
C HIS A 64 -14.10 -4.75 -7.23
N GLY A 65 -14.40 -4.22 -8.42
CA GLY A 65 -15.56 -3.36 -8.68
C GLY A 65 -15.61 -2.13 -7.78
N LYS A 66 -16.73 -1.95 -7.05
CA LYS A 66 -16.98 -0.78 -6.17
C LYS A 66 -15.93 -0.57 -5.07
N ASN A 67 -15.12 -1.58 -4.78
CA ASN A 67 -14.04 -1.55 -3.80
C ASN A 67 -12.68 -1.13 -4.42
N TRP A 68 -12.65 -0.58 -5.63
CA TRP A 68 -11.43 -0.15 -6.32
C TRP A 68 -10.50 0.73 -5.46
N ARG A 69 -11.01 1.51 -4.50
CA ARG A 69 -10.18 2.33 -3.61
C ARG A 69 -9.32 1.48 -2.67
N HIS A 70 -9.79 0.31 -2.25
CA HIS A 70 -8.96 -0.63 -1.51
C HIS A 70 -7.74 -1.03 -2.33
N VAL A 71 -7.96 -1.44 -3.59
CA VAL A 71 -6.91 -1.85 -4.52
C VAL A 71 -5.95 -0.69 -4.78
N TYR A 72 -6.48 0.47 -5.17
CA TYR A 72 -5.68 1.66 -5.46
C TYR A 72 -4.83 2.11 -4.26
N LYS A 73 -5.44 2.23 -3.08
CA LYS A 73 -4.74 2.68 -1.87
C LYS A 73 -3.74 1.63 -1.37
N SER A 74 -3.99 0.35 -1.60
CA SER A 74 -2.98 -0.70 -1.39
C SER A 74 -1.79 -0.55 -2.31
N LEU A 75 -1.99 -0.24 -3.60
CA LEU A 75 -0.87 0.04 -4.52
C LEU A 75 -0.09 1.29 -4.12
N VAL A 76 -0.78 2.33 -3.62
CA VAL A 76 -0.13 3.54 -3.08
C VAL A 76 0.72 3.21 -1.85
N LEU A 77 0.14 2.48 -0.88
CA LEU A 77 0.88 2.05 0.30
C LEU A 77 2.07 1.18 -0.08
N LEU A 78 1.88 0.20 -0.96
CA LEU A 78 2.91 -0.73 -1.41
C LEU A 78 4.08 -0.02 -2.08
N ASP A 79 3.80 0.95 -2.97
CA ASP A 79 4.81 1.81 -3.60
C ASP A 79 5.63 2.60 -2.56
N TYR A 80 4.98 3.09 -1.50
CA TYR A 80 5.67 3.80 -0.42
C TYR A 80 6.57 2.87 0.40
N ILE A 81 6.05 1.73 0.86
CA ILE A 81 6.80 0.81 1.72
C ILE A 81 7.90 0.04 0.97
N ILE A 82 7.75 -0.19 -0.35
CA ILE A 82 8.82 -0.69 -1.22
C ILE A 82 10.00 0.30 -1.27
N LYS A 83 9.76 1.60 -1.09
CA LYS A 83 10.80 2.64 -1.15
C LYS A 83 11.42 2.96 0.21
N THR A 84 10.66 2.77 1.30
CA THR A 84 11.03 3.30 2.63
C THR A 84 11.06 2.27 3.75
N GLY A 85 10.47 1.08 3.54
CA GLY A 85 10.45 -0.01 4.52
C GLY A 85 11.56 -1.04 4.27
N SER A 86 11.41 -2.21 4.89
CA SER A 86 12.30 -3.36 4.76
C SER A 86 12.48 -3.80 3.31
N GLU A 87 13.70 -4.18 2.93
CA GLU A 87 14.01 -4.77 1.60
C GLU A 87 13.17 -6.02 1.30
N ARG A 88 12.73 -6.73 2.35
CA ARG A 88 11.86 -7.91 2.26
C ARG A 88 10.54 -7.60 1.55
N VAL A 89 10.06 -6.36 1.61
CA VAL A 89 8.84 -5.93 0.91
C VAL A 89 9.06 -6.03 -0.60
N ALA A 90 10.13 -5.42 -1.11
CA ALA A 90 10.44 -5.44 -2.53
C ALA A 90 10.70 -6.87 -3.04
N GLN A 91 11.39 -7.69 -2.24
CA GLN A 91 11.60 -9.10 -2.54
C GLN A 91 10.27 -9.86 -2.72
N GLN A 92 9.38 -9.80 -1.71
CA GLN A 92 8.09 -10.52 -1.78
C GLN A 92 7.22 -10.02 -2.95
N CYS A 93 7.27 -8.72 -3.27
CA CYS A 93 6.57 -8.16 -4.41
C CYS A 93 7.12 -8.64 -5.75
N ARG A 94 8.43 -8.88 -5.86
CA ARG A 94 9.02 -9.49 -7.07
C ARG A 94 8.63 -10.95 -7.21
N GLU A 95 8.65 -11.71 -6.12
CA GLU A 95 8.21 -13.12 -6.10
C GLU A 95 6.74 -13.27 -6.51
N ASN A 96 5.89 -12.32 -6.13
CA ASN A 96 4.45 -12.32 -6.43
C ASN A 96 4.04 -11.27 -7.49
N ILE A 97 4.97 -10.87 -8.37
CA ILE A 97 4.77 -9.73 -9.28
C ILE A 97 3.56 -9.91 -10.19
N PHE A 98 3.19 -11.15 -10.51
CA PHE A 98 2.02 -11.47 -11.34
C PHE A 98 0.72 -10.91 -10.74
N VAL A 99 0.54 -10.94 -9.42
CA VAL A 99 -0.64 -10.36 -8.75
C VAL A 99 -0.74 -8.87 -9.00
N ILE A 100 0.38 -8.16 -9.03
CA ILE A 100 0.41 -6.72 -9.33
C ILE A 100 0.21 -6.49 -10.83
N GLN A 101 0.71 -7.39 -11.69
CA GLN A 101 0.57 -7.29 -13.14
C GLN A 101 -0.88 -7.42 -13.61
N THR A 102 -1.70 -8.27 -13.00
CA THR A 102 -3.11 -8.41 -13.38
C THR A 102 -3.90 -7.12 -13.14
N LEU A 103 -3.47 -6.29 -12.18
CA LEU A 103 -4.11 -5.00 -11.89
C LEU A 103 -3.90 -3.95 -12.98
N LYS A 104 -2.99 -4.18 -13.94
CA LYS A 104 -2.84 -3.33 -15.13
C LYS A 104 -4.07 -3.38 -16.04
N ASP A 105 -4.91 -4.39 -15.90
CA ASP A 105 -6.13 -4.59 -16.66
C ASP A 105 -7.40 -4.38 -15.80
N PHE A 106 -7.25 -3.86 -14.58
CA PHE A 106 -8.36 -3.61 -13.66
C PHE A 106 -9.41 -2.66 -14.28
N GLN A 107 -10.69 -3.04 -14.26
CA GLN A 107 -11.78 -2.23 -14.80
C GLN A 107 -12.82 -1.90 -13.73
N PHE A 108 -13.20 -0.62 -13.66
CA PHE A 108 -14.38 -0.18 -12.92
C PHE A 108 -14.82 1.19 -13.45
N ILE A 109 -16.01 1.23 -14.05
CA ILE A 109 -16.72 2.46 -14.40
C ILE A 109 -17.78 2.66 -13.32
N ASP A 110 -17.80 3.84 -12.69
CA ASP A 110 -18.80 4.13 -11.68
C ASP A 110 -20.17 4.50 -12.29
N LYS A 111 -21.15 4.72 -11.42
CA LYS A 111 -22.53 5.06 -11.81
C LYS A 111 -22.64 6.37 -12.59
N ASP A 112 -21.64 7.25 -12.50
CA ASP A 112 -21.59 8.55 -13.15
C ASP A 112 -20.83 8.44 -14.50
N GLY A 113 -20.48 7.23 -14.93
CA GLY A 113 -19.76 6.96 -16.17
C GLY A 113 -18.25 7.19 -16.09
N LYS A 114 -17.69 7.44 -14.90
CA LYS A 114 -16.26 7.72 -14.73
C LYS A 114 -15.47 6.44 -14.56
N ASP A 115 -14.42 6.28 -15.37
CA ASP A 115 -13.46 5.18 -15.25
C ASP A 115 -12.53 5.39 -14.05
N GLN A 116 -12.91 4.82 -12.92
CA GLN A 116 -12.10 4.82 -11.70
C GLN A 116 -10.98 3.77 -11.77
N GLY A 117 -11.13 2.75 -12.63
CA GLY A 117 -10.13 1.72 -12.85
C GLY A 117 -8.84 2.26 -13.48
N MET A 118 -8.92 3.35 -14.24
CA MET A 118 -7.76 3.99 -14.89
C MET A 118 -6.61 4.27 -13.90
N ASN A 119 -6.92 4.79 -12.72
CA ASN A 119 -5.91 5.11 -11.70
C ASN A 119 -5.24 3.84 -11.13
N VAL A 120 -6.00 2.75 -10.98
CA VAL A 120 -5.47 1.45 -10.55
C VAL A 120 -4.50 0.92 -11.60
N ARG A 121 -4.91 0.92 -12.88
CA ARG A 121 -4.09 0.41 -13.98
C ARG A 121 -2.78 1.19 -14.11
N GLU A 122 -2.84 2.52 -14.03
CA GLU A 122 -1.64 3.37 -14.15
C GLU A 122 -0.68 3.16 -12.98
N LYS A 123 -1.18 3.12 -11.74
CA LYS A 123 -0.34 2.85 -10.56
C LYS A 123 0.28 1.45 -10.61
N ALA A 124 -0.46 0.45 -11.07
CA ALA A 124 0.05 -0.91 -11.24
C ALA A 124 1.17 -0.98 -12.29
N LYS A 125 1.01 -0.30 -13.44
CA LYS A 125 2.06 -0.22 -14.48
C LYS A 125 3.35 0.38 -13.93
N GLN A 126 3.25 1.51 -13.22
CA GLN A 126 4.40 2.18 -12.61
C GLN A 126 5.10 1.29 -11.58
N LEU A 127 4.33 0.61 -10.72
CA LEU A 127 4.88 -0.25 -9.68
C LEU A 127 5.57 -1.49 -10.27
N VAL A 128 4.97 -2.12 -11.27
CA VAL A 128 5.60 -3.25 -11.99
C VAL A 128 6.89 -2.80 -12.70
N ALA A 129 6.89 -1.63 -13.33
CA ALA A 129 8.08 -1.09 -13.98
C ALA A 129 9.22 -0.86 -12.97
N LEU A 130 8.90 -0.30 -11.79
CA LEU A 130 9.87 -0.10 -10.72
C LEU A 130 10.42 -1.43 -10.18
N LEU A 131 9.55 -2.42 -9.95
CA LEU A 131 9.97 -3.73 -9.40
C LEU A 131 10.84 -4.55 -10.35
N LYS A 132 10.75 -4.30 -11.66
CA LYS A 132 11.58 -4.96 -12.69
C LYS A 132 12.94 -4.29 -12.90
N ASP A 133 13.13 -3.07 -12.42
CA ASP A 133 14.36 -2.29 -12.58
C ASP A 133 15.05 -2.11 -11.23
N GLU A 134 15.95 -3.04 -10.91
CA GLU A 134 16.60 -3.12 -9.60
C GLU A 134 17.49 -1.91 -9.30
N GLU A 135 18.23 -1.42 -10.29
CA GLU A 135 19.09 -0.24 -10.15
C GLU A 135 18.26 1.02 -9.90
N ARG A 136 17.18 1.20 -10.67
CA ARG A 136 16.24 2.31 -10.43
C ARG A 136 15.60 2.19 -9.04
N LEU A 137 15.16 1.01 -8.65
CA LEU A 137 14.56 0.80 -7.33
C LEU A 137 15.53 1.15 -6.20
N LYS A 138 16.79 0.74 -6.30
CA LYS A 138 17.84 1.08 -5.33
C LYS A 138 18.05 2.59 -5.24
N SER A 139 18.08 3.29 -6.37
CA SER A 139 18.19 4.76 -6.41
C SER A 139 16.99 5.46 -5.77
N GLU A 140 15.77 5.02 -6.10
CA GLU A 140 14.53 5.56 -5.54
C GLU A 140 14.44 5.31 -4.03
N ARG A 141 14.88 4.14 -3.54
CA ARG A 141 14.98 3.84 -2.10
C ARG A 141 15.93 4.78 -1.37
N GLN A 142 17.14 4.97 -1.90
CA GLN A 142 18.11 5.91 -1.31
C GLN A 142 17.56 7.33 -1.24
N ARG A 143 16.86 7.79 -2.28
CA ARG A 143 16.22 9.12 -2.29
C ARG A 143 15.07 9.20 -1.28
N ALA A 144 14.20 8.19 -1.23
CA ALA A 144 13.03 8.18 -0.38
C ALA A 144 13.39 8.13 1.11
N LEU A 145 14.39 7.33 1.50
CA LEU A 145 14.87 7.25 2.87
C LEU A 145 15.47 8.59 3.34
N LYS A 146 16.31 9.24 2.52
CA LYS A 146 16.83 10.58 2.81
C LYS A 146 15.72 11.63 2.97
N ALA A 147 14.67 11.55 2.16
CA ALA A 147 13.52 12.44 2.30
C ALA A 147 12.76 12.18 3.61
N LYS A 148 12.50 10.91 3.94
CA LYS A 148 11.84 10.48 5.19
C LYS A 148 12.59 10.98 6.42
N GLU A 149 13.92 10.87 6.45
CA GLU A 149 14.77 11.37 7.54
C GLU A 149 14.64 12.88 7.73
N ARG A 150 14.66 13.66 6.64
CA ARG A 150 14.51 15.13 6.68
C ARG A 150 13.14 15.53 7.22
N PHE A 151 12.07 14.85 6.80
CA PHE A 151 10.72 15.13 7.30
C PHE A 151 10.58 14.81 8.79
N ALA A 152 11.20 13.72 9.26
CA ALA A 152 11.22 13.39 10.68
C ALA A 152 11.93 14.48 11.51
N GLN A 153 13.06 14.99 11.03
CA GLN A 153 13.82 16.07 11.70
C GLN A 153 13.05 17.40 11.73
N ALA A 154 12.33 17.75 10.66
CA ALA A 154 11.54 18.98 10.59
C ALA A 154 10.25 18.94 11.42
N SER A 155 9.82 17.76 11.86
CA SER A 155 8.61 17.53 12.66
C SER A 155 8.91 17.27 14.14
N SER A 156 10.19 17.29 14.51
CA SER A 156 10.70 17.10 15.88
C SER A 156 10.88 18.43 16.61
#